data_AF-A0A1K2IWW2-F1
#
_entry.id   AF-A0A1K2IWW2-F1
#
_cell.length_a   1.000
_cell.length_b   1.000
_cell.length_c   1.000
_cell.angle_alpha   90.00
_cell.angle_beta   90.00
_cell.angle_gamma   90.00
#
_symmetry.space_group_name_H-M   'P 1'
#
loop_
_entity.id
_entity.type
_entity.pdbx_description
1 polymer ?
#
loop_
_entity_poly.entity_id
_entity_poly.type
_entity_poly.pdbx_seq_one_letter_code
_entity_poly.pdbx_strand_id
1 'polypeptide(L)'
;MNKPTAIEKLKAMANEPKDSLKKFLAKEILTHDEPLDFFSLVEKFGMETVYHYEDLDEEVMREFYNTYSAEIIQIQQEDNIQHQTDTERSWYALERTAKKINKDLDLDQER
;
A
#
# COMPACT_ATOMS: atom_id res chain seq x y z
N MET A 1 12.93 27.07 3.98
CA MET A 1 12.89 25.61 4.24
C MET A 1 12.42 24.96 2.96
N ASN A 2 13.25 24.13 2.31
CA ASN A 2 12.81 23.34 1.16
C ASN A 2 11.89 22.24 1.70
N LYS A 3 10.63 22.22 1.24
CA LYS A 3 9.74 21.11 1.53
C LYS A 3 10.35 19.85 0.90
N PRO A 4 10.41 18.71 1.61
CA PRO A 4 10.88 17.48 1.02
C PRO A 4 10.00 17.10 -0.17
N THR A 5 10.63 16.62 -1.23
CA THR A 5 9.92 16.12 -2.42
C THR A 5 9.07 14.89 -2.05
N ALA A 6 8.05 14.58 -2.84
CA ALA A 6 7.22 13.38 -2.63
C ALA A 6 8.10 12.10 -2.58
N ILE A 7 9.14 12.03 -3.40
CA ILE A 7 10.10 10.91 -3.40
C ILE A 7 10.92 10.84 -2.10
N GLU A 8 11.35 11.97 -1.54
CA GLU A 8 12.07 11.98 -0.25
C GLU A 8 11.17 11.54 0.90
N LYS A 9 9.92 11.99 0.92
CA LYS A 9 8.93 11.53 1.89
C LYS A 9 8.68 10.03 1.76
N LEU A 10 8.52 9.52 0.54
CA LEU A 10 8.32 8.09 0.27
C LEU A 10 9.54 7.26 0.72
N LYS A 11 10.76 7.74 0.45
CA LYS A 11 11.99 7.12 0.97
C LYS A 11 12.04 7.13 2.50
N ALA A 12 11.57 8.18 3.16
CA ALA A 12 11.53 8.23 4.62
C ALA A 12 10.58 7.16 5.19
N MET A 13 9.40 6.98 4.58
CA MET A 13 8.44 5.93 4.96
C MET A 13 9.04 4.52 4.79
N ALA A 14 9.74 4.27 3.68
CA ALA A 14 10.41 2.99 3.42
C ALA A 14 11.53 2.66 4.42
N ASN A 15 12.11 3.68 5.05
CA ASN A 15 13.18 3.57 6.03
C ASN A 15 12.69 3.64 7.50
N GLU A 16 11.37 3.61 7.74
CA GLU A 16 10.85 3.60 9.11
C GLU A 16 11.39 2.39 9.90
N PRO A 17 11.78 2.56 11.17
CA PRO A 17 12.38 1.48 11.96
C PRO A 17 11.36 0.39 12.29
N LYS A 18 10.10 0.77 12.51
CA LYS A 18 9.00 -0.15 12.79
C LYS A 18 8.50 -0.75 11.47
N ASP A 19 8.25 -2.05 11.45
CA ASP A 19 7.58 -2.68 10.33
C ASP A 19 6.09 -2.35 10.30
N SER A 20 5.54 -2.16 9.11
CA SER A 20 4.12 -1.83 8.89
C SER A 20 3.73 -2.01 7.43
N LEU A 21 2.41 -2.09 7.16
CA LEU A 21 1.88 -2.08 5.79
C LEU A 21 2.35 -0.86 4.99
N LYS A 22 2.44 0.30 5.66
CA LYS A 22 2.90 1.55 5.06
C LYS A 22 4.35 1.46 4.61
N LYS A 23 5.22 0.93 5.46
CA LYS A 23 6.64 0.74 5.14
C LYS A 23 6.83 -0.29 4.03
N PHE A 24 6.13 -1.43 4.13
CA PHE A 24 6.12 -2.46 3.11
C PHE A 24 5.78 -1.84 1.75
N LEU A 25 4.62 -1.20 1.66
CA LEU A 25 4.15 -0.64 0.40
C LEU A 25 5.05 0.51 -0.10
N ALA A 26 5.58 1.34 0.79
CA ALA A 26 6.53 2.39 0.39
C ALA A 26 7.81 1.83 -0.24
N LYS A 27 8.32 0.68 0.24
CA LYS A 27 9.45 -0.01 -0.38
C LYS A 27 9.10 -0.51 -1.76
N GLU A 28 7.95 -1.17 -1.89
CA GLU A 28 7.48 -1.73 -3.16
C GLU A 28 7.30 -0.63 -4.21
N ILE A 29 6.64 0.47 -3.86
CA ILE A 29 6.43 1.61 -4.76
C ILE A 29 7.77 2.16 -5.28
N LEU A 30 8.81 2.20 -4.45
CA LEU A 30 10.15 2.66 -4.84
C LEU A 30 10.89 1.72 -5.81
N THR A 31 10.37 0.51 -6.05
CA THR A 31 10.93 -0.43 -7.04
C THR A 31 10.43 -0.16 -8.46
N HIS A 32 9.34 0.60 -8.63
CA HIS A 32 8.82 0.98 -9.94
C HIS A 32 9.74 2.03 -10.60
N ASP A 33 9.84 1.99 -11.93
CA ASP A 33 10.57 2.99 -12.72
C ASP A 33 10.03 4.41 -12.48
N GLU A 34 8.70 4.53 -12.31
CA GLU A 34 7.99 5.77 -12.01
C GLU A 34 7.16 5.62 -10.70
N PRO A 35 7.77 5.81 -9.52
CA PRO A 35 7.11 5.53 -8.23
C PRO A 35 5.84 6.34 -7.95
N LEU A 36 5.72 7.57 -8.49
CA LEU A 36 4.54 8.42 -8.25
C LEU A 36 3.35 8.01 -9.13
N ASP A 37 3.62 7.39 -10.28
CA ASP A 37 2.57 6.91 -11.19
C ASP A 37 1.83 5.71 -10.61
N PHE A 38 2.45 4.98 -9.68
CA PHE A 38 1.85 3.89 -8.94
C PHE A 38 0.46 4.25 -8.37
N PHE A 39 0.32 5.42 -7.74
CA PHE A 39 -0.96 5.81 -7.13
C PHE A 39 -2.05 5.99 -8.17
N SER A 40 -1.69 6.54 -9.34
CA SER A 40 -2.60 6.69 -10.47
C SER A 40 -3.01 5.34 -11.05
N LEU A 41 -2.10 4.37 -11.08
CA LEU A 41 -2.38 3.00 -11.53
C LEU A 41 -3.31 2.27 -10.56
N VAL A 42 -3.05 2.37 -9.25
CA VAL A 42 -3.88 1.74 -8.22
C VAL A 42 -5.30 2.29 -8.24
N GLU A 43 -5.45 3.60 -8.42
CA GLU A 43 -6.77 4.22 -8.54
C GLU A 43 -7.54 3.74 -9.79
N LYS A 44 -6.85 3.59 -10.93
CA LYS A 44 -7.48 3.19 -12.20
C LYS A 44 -7.81 1.70 -12.28
N PHE A 45 -6.95 0.86 -11.72
CA PHE A 45 -6.98 -0.59 -11.96
C PHE A 45 -7.20 -1.41 -10.70
N GLY A 46 -7.09 -0.81 -9.51
CA GLY A 46 -7.13 -1.52 -8.23
C GLY A 46 -5.79 -2.15 -7.88
N MET A 47 -5.57 -2.41 -6.58
CA MET A 47 -4.32 -2.94 -6.07
C MET A 47 -3.99 -4.33 -6.62
N GLU A 48 -5.00 -5.21 -6.65
CA GLU A 48 -4.87 -6.57 -7.21
C GLU A 48 -4.34 -6.54 -8.65
N THR A 49 -4.80 -5.57 -9.47
CA THR A 49 -4.34 -5.43 -10.85
C THR A 49 -2.99 -4.74 -10.99
N VAL A 50 -2.66 -3.79 -10.11
CA VAL A 50 -1.32 -3.19 -10.14
C VAL A 50 -0.26 -4.19 -9.71
N TYR A 51 -0.62 -5.09 -8.80
CA TYR A 51 0.20 -6.21 -8.40
C TYR A 51 -0.04 -7.47 -9.24
N HIS A 52 -0.81 -7.40 -10.35
CA HIS A 52 -1.43 -8.57 -11.01
C HIS A 52 -0.50 -9.77 -10.98
N TYR A 53 -0.91 -10.76 -10.18
CA TYR A 53 -0.14 -11.95 -9.84
C TYR A 53 0.17 -12.76 -11.09
N GLU A 54 1.34 -12.55 -11.67
CA GLU A 54 2.06 -13.60 -12.38
C GLU A 54 2.96 -14.32 -11.36
N ASP A 55 2.37 -15.05 -10.39
CA ASP A 55 3.03 -16.07 -9.53
C ASP A 55 3.34 -15.74 -8.03
N LEU A 56 2.60 -14.86 -7.35
CA LEU A 56 2.60 -14.92 -5.87
C LEU A 56 1.59 -16.01 -5.45
N ASP A 57 2.09 -17.14 -4.94
CA ASP A 57 1.23 -18.28 -4.57
C ASP A 57 0.19 -17.85 -3.51
N GLU A 58 -0.95 -18.57 -3.39
CA GLU A 58 -1.91 -18.35 -2.30
C GLU A 58 -1.23 -18.38 -0.92
N GLU A 59 -0.15 -19.15 -0.82
CA GLU A 59 0.75 -19.22 0.33
C GLU A 59 1.39 -17.87 0.64
N VAL A 60 1.86 -17.12 -0.36
CA VAL A 60 2.52 -15.83 -0.15
C VAL A 60 1.52 -14.78 0.35
N MET A 61 0.30 -14.76 -0.20
CA MET A 61 -0.75 -13.86 0.33
C MET A 61 -1.20 -14.23 1.74
N ARG A 62 -1.18 -15.52 2.06
CA ARG A 62 -1.48 -15.99 3.41
C ARG A 62 -0.38 -15.61 4.40
N GLU A 63 0.89 -15.74 4.02
CA GLU A 63 2.03 -15.28 4.82
C GLU A 63 2.01 -13.77 5.03
N PHE A 64 1.70 -13.00 3.98
CA PHE A 64 1.51 -11.57 4.06
C PHE A 64 0.39 -11.22 5.04
N TYR A 65 -0.78 -11.85 4.91
CA TYR A 65 -1.90 -11.65 5.82
C TYR A 65 -1.50 -11.95 7.25
N ASN A 66 -0.83 -13.07 7.52
CA ASN A 66 -0.42 -13.44 8.86
C ASN A 66 0.54 -12.40 9.46
N THR A 67 1.52 -11.95 8.68
CA THR A 67 2.51 -10.93 9.07
C THR A 67 1.85 -9.62 9.47
N TYR A 68 0.86 -9.16 8.70
CA TYR A 68 0.22 -7.85 8.88
C TYR A 68 -1.20 -7.91 9.43
N SER A 69 -1.63 -9.07 9.94
CA SER A 69 -3.03 -9.36 10.30
C SER A 69 -3.63 -8.32 11.23
N ALA A 70 -2.88 -7.86 12.23
CA ALA A 70 -3.34 -6.83 13.15
C ALA A 70 -3.69 -5.51 12.45
N GLU A 71 -2.83 -5.04 11.54
CA GLU A 71 -3.06 -3.80 10.78
C GLU A 71 -4.19 -3.96 9.76
N ILE A 72 -4.25 -5.11 9.08
CA ILE A 72 -5.31 -5.44 8.11
C ILE A 72 -6.68 -5.47 8.81
N ILE A 73 -6.78 -6.16 9.95
CA ILE A 73 -8.03 -6.24 10.73
C ILE A 73 -8.43 -4.85 11.26
N GLN A 74 -7.46 -4.05 11.74
CA GLN A 74 -7.74 -2.70 12.18
C GLN A 74 -8.33 -1.85 11.05
N ILE A 75 -7.75 -1.90 9.85
CA ILE A 75 -8.27 -1.18 8.67
C ILE A 75 -9.72 -1.59 8.35
N GLN A 76 -10.03 -2.89 8.42
CA GLN A 76 -11.39 -3.38 8.19
C GLN A 76 -12.39 -2.87 9.23
N GLN A 77 -11.97 -2.80 10.49
CA GLN A 77 -12.80 -2.27 11.58
C GLN A 77 -13.02 -0.76 11.43
N GLU A 78 -11.98 -0.01 11.06
CA GLU A 78 -12.06 1.44 10.79
C GLU A 78 -13.08 1.75 9.68
N ASP A 79 -13.09 0.95 8.61
CA ASP A 79 -13.93 1.19 7.44
C ASP A 79 -15.29 0.45 7.48
N ASN A 80 -15.52 -0.39 8.50
CA ASN A 80 -16.72 -1.20 8.69
C ASN A 80 -17.07 -2.08 7.47
N ILE A 81 -16.06 -2.72 6.88
CA ILE A 81 -16.19 -3.58 5.69
C ILE A 81 -15.93 -5.04 6.06
N GLN A 82 -16.75 -5.95 5.54
CA GLN A 82 -16.52 -7.39 5.62
C GLN A 82 -16.06 -7.94 4.27
N HIS A 83 -14.92 -8.63 4.29
CA HIS A 83 -14.39 -9.39 3.17
C HIS A 83 -14.46 -10.89 3.49
N GLN A 84 -14.63 -11.74 2.49
CA GLN A 84 -14.87 -13.17 2.64
C GLN A 84 -13.56 -13.95 2.83
N THR A 85 -12.48 -13.53 2.16
CA THR A 85 -11.19 -14.24 2.19
C THR A 85 -10.06 -13.37 2.73
N ASP A 86 -9.03 -13.98 3.31
CA ASP A 86 -7.81 -13.28 3.79
C ASP A 86 -7.11 -12.52 2.65
N THR A 87 -7.12 -13.09 1.43
CA THR A 87 -6.60 -12.47 0.22
C THR A 87 -7.33 -11.15 -0.09
N GLU A 88 -8.66 -11.15 -0.09
CA GLU A 88 -9.45 -9.92 -0.25
C GLU A 88 -9.13 -8.89 0.85
N ARG A 89 -8.94 -9.33 2.10
CA ARG A 89 -8.57 -8.43 3.21
C ARG A 89 -7.24 -7.74 2.93
N SER A 90 -6.25 -8.51 2.50
CA SER A 90 -4.91 -8.04 2.19
C SER A 90 -4.92 -7.05 1.03
N TRP A 91 -5.67 -7.34 -0.04
CA TRP A 91 -5.82 -6.42 -1.16
C TRP A 91 -6.45 -5.09 -0.78
N TYR A 92 -7.55 -5.16 -0.02
CA TYR A 92 -8.21 -3.98 0.49
C TYR A 92 -7.29 -3.13 1.37
N ALA A 93 -6.55 -3.78 2.28
CA ALA A 93 -5.63 -3.10 3.18
C ALA A 93 -4.48 -2.42 2.43
N LEU A 94 -3.92 -3.06 1.41
CA LEU A 94 -2.90 -2.48 0.54
C LEU A 94 -3.44 -1.28 -0.23
N GLU A 95 -4.62 -1.39 -0.84
CA GLU A 95 -5.25 -0.27 -1.57
C GLU A 95 -5.54 0.92 -0.63
N ARG A 96 -6.07 0.64 0.56
CA ARG A 96 -6.33 1.66 1.58
C ARG A 96 -5.04 2.33 2.05
N THR A 97 -3.95 1.56 2.17
CA THR A 97 -2.62 2.05 2.52
C THR A 97 -2.03 2.91 1.41
N ALA A 98 -2.16 2.52 0.14
CA ALA A 98 -1.75 3.34 -1.01
C ALA A 98 -2.44 4.71 -0.97
N LYS A 99 -3.76 4.74 -0.71
CA LYS A 99 -4.52 5.98 -0.54
C LYS A 99 -4.05 6.82 0.65
N LYS A 100 -3.62 6.19 1.76
CA LYS A 100 -3.04 6.93 2.92
C LYS A 100 -1.68 7.53 2.55
N ILE A 101 -0.82 6.78 1.87
CA ILE A 101 0.49 7.27 1.40
C ILE A 101 0.30 8.42 0.40
N ASN A 102 -0.58 8.28 -0.59
CA ASN A 102 -0.84 9.33 -1.59
C ASN A 102 -1.18 10.68 -0.94
N LYS A 103 -2.02 10.64 0.11
CA LYS A 103 -2.38 11.80 0.93
C LYS A 103 -1.21 12.37 1.70
N ASP A 104 -0.40 11.54 2.36
CA ASP A 104 0.78 11.97 3.11
C ASP A 104 1.86 12.61 2.21
N LEU A 105 1.88 12.21 0.94
CA LEU A 105 2.74 12.79 -0.09
C LEU A 105 2.20 14.10 -0.67
N ASP A 106 0.97 14.50 -0.33
CA ASP A 106 0.24 15.66 -0.85
C ASP A 106 -0.07 15.61 -2.36
N LEU A 107 -0.05 14.42 -2.98
CA LEU A 107 -0.24 14.25 -4.43
C LEU A 107 -1.70 14.43 -4.89
N ASP A 108 -2.66 14.24 -3.98
CA ASP A 108 -4.09 14.49 -4.24
C ASP A 108 -4.39 15.98 -4.50
N GLN A 109 -3.48 16.91 -4.17
CA GLN A 109 -3.66 18.35 -4.38
C GLN A 109 -3.20 18.84 -5.77
N GLU A 110 -2.53 18.00 -6.56
CA GLU A 110 -1.94 18.38 -7.86
C GLU A 110 -2.77 17.92 -9.07
N ARG A 111 -3.99 17.41 -8.87
CA ARG A 111 -4.90 16.94 -9.93
C ARG A 111 -6.16 17.79 -10.11
#